data_AF-A0A537SJ74-F1
#
_entry.id   AF-A0A537SJ74-F1
#
_cell.length_a   1.000
_cell.length_b   1.000
_cell.length_c   1.000
_cell.angle_alpha   90.00
_cell.angle_beta   90.00
_cell.angle_gamma   90.00
#
_symmetry.space_group_name_H-M   'P 1'
#
loop_
_entity.id
_entity.type
_entity.pdbx_description
1 polymer ?
#
loop_
_entity_poly.entity_id
_entity_poly.type
_entity_poly.pdbx_seq_one_letter_code
_entity_poly.pdbx_strand_id
1 'polypeptide(L)' 'MFFFAEGFTFRNFVADVFAVFLFVLWFWLLIIVISDLFRRHDISGWVKAIWVIALIVFPYLGIFAYLITQSRGMAER' A
#
# COMPACT_ATOMS: atom_id res chain seq x y z
N MET A 1 7.50 20.30 -10.66
CA MET A 1 6.28 20.54 -11.45
C MET A 1 6.44 19.86 -12.81
N PHE A 2 6.27 18.53 -12.87
CA PHE A 2 6.81 17.72 -13.99
C PHE A 2 5.72 17.11 -14.91
N PHE A 3 4.43 17.42 -14.70
CA PHE A 3 3.31 16.84 -15.47
C PHE A 3 2.33 17.86 -16.08
N PHE A 4 2.36 19.14 -15.69
CA PHE A 4 1.34 20.14 -16.10
C PHE A 4 1.77 21.03 -17.28
N ALA A 5 2.91 20.76 -17.93
CA ALA A 5 3.44 21.59 -19.01
C ALA A 5 3.05 21.11 -20.42
N GLU A 6 2.44 19.93 -20.53
CA GLU A 6 1.97 19.37 -21.80
C GLU A 6 0.48 19.72 -21.98
N GLY A 7 0.07 20.16 -23.18
CA GLY A 7 -1.32 20.52 -23.46
C GLY A 7 -2.32 19.38 -23.21
N PHE A 8 -3.60 19.72 -23.09
CA PHE A 8 -4.67 18.73 -22.90
C PHE A 8 -4.81 17.83 -24.13
N THR A 9 -4.29 16.61 -24.03
CA THR A 9 -4.40 15.55 -25.05
C THR A 9 -5.04 14.31 -24.42
N PHE A 10 -5.70 13.48 -25.23
CA PHE A 10 -6.36 12.26 -24.74
C PHE A 10 -5.39 11.34 -23.96
N ARG A 11 -4.15 11.19 -24.45
CA ARG A 11 -3.11 10.41 -23.78
C ARG A 11 -2.77 10.96 -22.39
N ASN A 12 -2.59 12.28 -22.28
CA ASN A 12 -2.25 12.93 -21.01
C ASN A 12 -3.41 12.82 -20.03
N PHE A 13 -4.65 13.02 -20.49
CA PHE A 13 -5.85 12.84 -19.67
C PHE A 13 -5.94 11.44 -19.07
N VAL A 14 -5.73 10.39 -19.88
CA VAL A 14 -5.75 9.00 -19.38
C VAL A 14 -4.62 8.76 -18.37
N ALA A 15 -3.41 9.26 -18.66
CA ALA A 15 -2.27 9.13 -17.74
C ALA A 15 -2.50 9.84 -16.40
N ASP A 16 -3.09 11.03 -16.41
CA ASP A 16 -3.39 11.81 -15.21
C ASP A 16 -4.46 11.14 -14.36
N VAL A 17 -5.56 10.67 -14.99
CA VAL A 17 -6.61 9.91 -14.29
C VAL A 17 -6.04 8.64 -13.67
N PHE A 18 -5.19 7.92 -14.41
CA PHE A 18 -4.53 6.72 -13.90
C PHE A 18 -3.57 7.03 -12.74
N ALA A 19 -2.81 8.13 -12.82
CA ALA A 19 -1.92 8.56 -11.74
C ALA A 19 -2.71 8.92 -10.47
N VAL A 20 -3.83 9.64 -10.60
CA VAL A 20 -4.73 9.94 -9.47
C VAL A 20 -5.33 8.66 -8.88
N PHE A 21 -5.77 7.73 -9.73
CA PHE A 21 -6.25 6.42 -9.28
C PHE A 21 -5.19 5.66 -8.49
N LEU A 22 -3.95 5.59 -8.98
CA LEU A 22 -2.84 4.94 -8.28
C LEU A 22 -2.51 5.63 -6.94
N PHE A 23 -2.62 6.95 -6.88
CA PHE A 23 -2.41 7.71 -5.65
C PHE A 23 -3.47 7.40 -4.59
N VAL A 24 -4.76 7.36 -4.98
CA VAL A 24 -5.85 6.96 -4.07
C VAL A 24 -5.70 5.51 -3.65
N LEU A 25 -5.40 4.62 -4.60
CA LEU A 25 -5.17 3.19 -4.36
C LEU A 25 -4.02 2.96 -3.38
N TRP A 26 -2.96 3.77 -3.44
CA TRP A 26 -1.82 3.70 -2.53
C TRP A 26 -2.25 3.92 -1.06
N PHE A 27 -2.99 5.00 -0.77
CA PHE A 27 -3.51 5.24 0.58
C PHE A 27 -4.51 4.16 1.01
N TRP A 28 -5.37 3.73 0.09
CA TRP A 28 -6.35 2.69 0.35
C TRP A 28 -5.71 1.37 0.79
N LEU A 29 -4.66 0.93 0.09
CA LEU A 29 -3.90 -0.26 0.45
C LEU A 29 -3.21 -0.12 1.81
N LEU A 30 -2.63 1.05 2.10
CA LEU A 30 -2.00 1.30 3.39
C LEU A 30 -3.01 1.15 4.54
N ILE A 31 -4.20 1.71 4.40
CA ILE A 31 -5.27 1.59 5.42
C ILE A 31 -5.70 0.13 5.60
N ILE A 32 -5.91 -0.60 4.51
CA ILE A 32 -6.31 -2.02 4.56
C ILE A 32 -5.25 -2.87 5.27
N VAL A 33 -3.98 -2.72 4.89
CA VAL A 33 -2.89 -3.52 5.45
C VAL A 33 -2.70 -3.22 6.93
N ILE A 34 -2.76 -1.94 7.32
CA ILE A 34 -2.69 -1.54 8.72
C ILE A 34 -3.88 -2.12 9.51
N SER A 35 -5.09 -2.07 8.94
CA SER A 35 -6.29 -2.61 9.59
C SER A 35 -6.20 -4.12 9.79
N ASP A 36 -5.68 -4.86 8.79
CA ASP A 36 -5.42 -6.29 8.90
C ASP A 36 -4.37 -6.59 9.99
N LEU A 37 -3.27 -5.83 10.01
CA LEU A 37 -2.20 -5.97 11.00
C LEU A 37 -2.71 -5.75 12.42
N PHE A 38 -3.60 -4.77 12.65
CA PHE A 38 -4.16 -4.52 13.98
C PHE A 38 -5.16 -5.61 14.40
N ARG A 39 -5.92 -6.17 13.45
CA ARG A 39 -6.88 -7.26 13.69
C ARG A 39 -6.20 -8.59 14.05
N ARG A 40 -4.94 -8.78 13.68
CA ARG A 40 -4.13 -9.94 14.07
C ARG A 40 -3.84 -9.94 15.57
N HIS A 41 -4.35 -10.93 16.28
CA HIS A 41 -4.15 -11.11 17.73
C HIS A 41 -2.96 -12.02 18.06
N ASP A 42 -2.39 -12.68 17.07
CA ASP A 42 -1.21 -13.55 17.12
C ASP A 42 0.13 -12.78 17.14
N ILE A 43 0.10 -11.48 16.82
CA ILE A 43 1.30 -10.63 16.69
C ILE A 43 1.38 -9.65 17.87
N SER A 44 2.55 -9.55 18.52
CA SER A 44 2.79 -8.61 19.61
C SER A 44 2.75 -7.15 19.16
N GLY A 45 2.39 -6.23 20.07
CA GLY A 45 2.28 -4.80 19.75
C GLY A 45 3.56 -4.17 19.21
N TRP A 46 4.72 -4.64 19.68
CA TRP A 46 6.03 -4.19 19.18
C TRP A 46 6.28 -4.58 17.72
N VAL A 47 5.90 -5.80 17.33
CA VAL A 47 6.02 -6.25 15.94
C VAL A 47 5.06 -5.46 15.03
N LYS A 48 3.86 -5.11 15.53
CA LYS A 48 2.94 -4.21 14.80
C LYS A 48 3.57 -2.84 14.54
N ALA A 49 4.25 -2.25 15.52
CA ALA A 49 4.91 -0.96 15.36
C ALA A 49 6.02 -0.99 14.29
N ILE A 50 6.84 -2.06 14.28
CA ILE A 50 7.89 -2.26 13.26
C ILE A 50 7.28 -2.34 11.85
N TRP A 51 6.19 -3.10 11.70
CA TRP A 51 5.48 -3.19 10.41
C TRP A 51 4.94 -1.85 9.94
N VAL A 52 4.35 -1.06 10.84
CA VAL A 52 3.86 0.29 10.50
C VAL A 52 5.02 1.19 10.02
N ILE A 53 6.17 1.16 10.71
CA ILE A 53 7.34 1.93 10.30
C ILE A 53 7.82 1.47 8.91
N ALA A 54 7.91 0.15 8.69
CA ALA A 54 8.32 -0.40 7.40
C ALA A 54 7.37 0.01 6.25
N LEU A 55 6.05 0.02 6.49
CA LEU A 55 5.04 0.46 5.53
C LEU A 55 5.12 1.95 5.20
N ILE A 56 5.53 2.79 6.17
CA ILE A 56 5.68 4.24 5.95
C ILE A 56 6.97 4.54 5.16
N VAL A 57 8.09 3.93 5.54
CA VAL A 57 9.40 4.22 4.92
C VAL A 57 9.50 3.59 3.53
N PHE A 58 8.93 2.40 3.36
CA PHE A 58 8.98 1.66 2.09
C PHE A 58 7.58 1.15 1.72
N PRO A 59 6.69 2.00 1.18
CA PRO A 59 5.28 1.62 1.00
C PRO A 59 5.07 0.36 0.15
N TYR A 60 5.56 0.34 -1.09
CA TYR A 60 5.37 -0.83 -1.95
C TYR A 60 6.12 -2.06 -1.43
N LEU A 61 7.37 -1.91 -1.00
CA LEU A 61 8.18 -3.03 -0.48
C LEU A 61 7.64 -3.56 0.85
N GLY A 62 7.14 -2.70 1.73
CA GLY A 62 6.54 -3.05 3.01
C GLY A 62 5.24 -3.82 2.82
N ILE A 63 4.41 -3.42 1.85
CA ILE A 63 3.20 -4.18 1.48
C ILE A 63 3.59 -5.58 0.96
N PHE A 64 4.55 -5.69 0.04
CA PHE A 64 4.98 -6.99 -0.49
C PHE A 64 5.65 -7.87 0.56
N ALA A 65 6.52 -7.30 1.40
CA ALA A 65 7.14 -8.01 2.51
C ALA A 65 6.08 -8.54 3.48
N TYR A 66 5.11 -7.71 3.88
CA TYR A 66 4.01 -8.10 4.75
C TYR A 66 3.19 -9.24 4.14
N LEU A 67 2.85 -9.15 2.86
CA LEU A 67 2.12 -10.24 2.19
C LEU A 67 2.93 -11.54 2.19
N ILE A 68 4.24 -11.51 1.92
CA ILE A 68 5.07 -12.72 1.90
C ILE A 68 5.16 -13.34 3.31
N THR A 69 5.49 -12.54 4.32
CA THR A 69 5.76 -13.04 5.68
C THR A 69 4.49 -13.36 6.46
N GLN A 70 3.41 -12.62 6.23
CA GLN A 70 2.14 -12.73 6.95
C GLN A 70 1.02 -13.39 6.11
N SER A 71 1.34 -13.98 4.96
CA SER A 71 0.39 -14.78 4.13
C SER A 71 -0.11 -16.05 4.82
N ARG A 72 0.60 -16.55 5.84
CA ARG A 72 0.30 -17.84 6.48
C ARG A 72 -0.93 -17.73 7.39
N GLY A 73 -2.07 -18.12 6.81
CA GLY A 73 -3.31 -18.42 7.51
C GLY A 73 -4.34 -19.18 6.67
N MET A 74 -4.10 -19.39 5.36
CA MET A 74 -5.07 -20.03 4.47
C MET A 74 -4.74 -21.49 4.07
N ALA A 75 -3.58 -22.01 4.46
CA ALA A 75 -3.12 -23.35 4.04
C ALA A 75 -3.22 -24.45 5.13
N GLU A 76 -3.82 -24.15 6.28
CA GLU A 76 -3.93 -25.11 7.41
C GLU A 76 -5.39 -25.40 7.82
N ARG A 77 -6.30 -25.50 6.84
CA ARG A 77 -7.62 -26.12 7.06
C ARG A 77 -7.87 -27.21 6.06
#